data_AF-A0A0W0ZCU6-F1
#
_entry.id   AF-A0A0W0ZCU6-F1
#
_cell.length_a   1.000
_cell.length_b   1.000
_cell.length_c   1.000
_cell.angle_alpha   90.00
_cell.angle_beta   90.00
_cell.angle_gamma   90.00
#
_symmetry.space_group_name_H-M   'P 1'
#
loop_
_entity.id
_entity.type
_entity.pdbx_description
1 polymer ?
#
loop_
_entity_poly.entity_id
_entity_poly.type
_entity_poly.pdbx_seq_one_letter_code
_entity_poly.pdbx_strand_id
1 'polypeptide(L)'
;MHNIELLAIRDHKTNGMAVCLKPKIPYIITPSLVHEVRRLQNKVAEQYYAQPWDGVYYILWYLHSDTAPWKGLDFHFIHEALLNHHERNLEHYIESIFELLFINYVGFGLPLINCSIINRKLSGISQDFFYVNRINFIKRYKELNCYGSNKLPFSKLNFDSEIRKTTFPIKIYTRNNFYSFDSINLNSMKKILGSHQYAPIPQPQQNEVKIIFHQLSQETIAKIYQLASEKINLIERFALIQSLENKSK
;
A
#
# COMPACT_ATOMS: atom_id res chain seq x y z
N MET A 1 -16.15 13.87 16.23
CA MET A 1 -16.89 12.83 15.47
C MET A 1 -15.87 11.87 14.87
N HIS A 2 -15.99 10.56 15.13
CA HIS A 2 -15.04 9.56 14.64
C HIS A 2 -15.24 9.33 13.13
N ASN A 3 -14.41 9.97 12.32
CA ASN A 3 -14.40 9.85 10.85
C ASN A 3 -13.78 8.51 10.42
N ILE A 4 -14.50 7.41 10.63
CA ILE A 4 -14.06 6.08 10.23
C ILE A 4 -13.98 6.03 8.69
N GLU A 5 -12.77 6.06 8.13
CA GLU A 5 -12.50 5.65 6.75
C GLU A 5 -12.64 4.12 6.72
N LEU A 6 -13.70 3.62 6.08
CA LEU A 6 -14.16 2.26 6.33
C LEU A 6 -13.17 1.24 5.77
N LEU A 7 -12.43 0.58 6.67
CA LEU A 7 -11.80 -0.71 6.47
C LEU A 7 -12.88 -1.79 6.59
N ALA A 8 -13.40 -2.29 5.46
CA ALA A 8 -14.31 -3.43 5.52
C ALA A 8 -13.48 -4.71 5.60
N ILE A 9 -13.48 -5.32 6.78
CA ILE A 9 -12.81 -6.58 7.05
C ILE A 9 -13.82 -7.70 6.84
N ARG A 10 -13.53 -8.60 5.91
CA ARG A 10 -14.22 -9.90 5.83
C ARG A 10 -13.23 -10.96 6.28
N ASP A 11 -13.43 -11.42 7.51
CA ASP A 11 -12.76 -12.60 8.02
C ASP A 11 -13.40 -13.82 7.36
N HIS A 12 -12.58 -14.65 6.73
CA HIS A 12 -13.06 -15.90 6.15
C HIS A 12 -12.68 -17.03 7.11
N LYS A 13 -13.59 -18.00 7.30
CA LYS A 13 -13.35 -19.25 8.07
C LYS A 13 -12.16 -20.10 7.57
N THR A 14 -11.40 -19.62 6.58
CA THR A 14 -10.31 -20.28 5.88
C THR A 14 -9.11 -19.33 5.80
N ASN A 15 -8.18 -19.43 6.78
CA ASN A 15 -6.80 -18.88 6.81
C ASN A 15 -6.57 -17.53 6.09
N GLY A 16 -7.41 -16.53 6.33
CA GLY A 16 -7.15 -15.20 5.79
C GLY A 16 -8.28 -14.19 5.95
N MET A 17 -7.95 -12.96 5.59
CA MET A 17 -8.80 -11.79 5.70
C MET A 17 -8.76 -10.98 4.41
N ALA A 18 -9.92 -10.50 3.97
CA ALA A 18 -10.00 -9.49 2.93
C ALA A 18 -10.21 -8.10 3.55
N VAL A 19 -9.37 -7.14 3.16
CA VAL A 19 -9.41 -5.76 3.64
C VAL A 19 -9.73 -4.84 2.47
N CYS A 20 -10.95 -4.31 2.49
CA CYS A 20 -11.37 -3.27 1.55
C CYS A 20 -11.00 -1.90 2.08
N LEU A 21 -10.21 -1.15 1.31
CA LEU A 21 -9.98 0.26 1.56
C LEU A 21 -11.08 1.07 0.85
N LYS A 22 -11.89 1.79 1.64
CA LYS A 22 -12.92 2.72 1.16
C LYS A 22 -12.73 4.09 1.83
N PRO A 23 -11.67 4.85 1.45
CA PRO A 23 -11.42 6.17 2.03
C PRO A 23 -12.63 7.08 1.78
N LYS A 24 -13.06 7.80 2.82
CA LYS A 24 -14.20 8.73 2.76
C LYS A 24 -13.86 9.96 1.93
N ILE A 25 -12.61 10.39 2.01
CA ILE A 25 -12.07 11.47 1.21
C ILE A 25 -11.40 10.85 -0.02
N PRO A 26 -11.75 11.33 -1.21
CA PRO A 26 -11.02 11.02 -2.41
C PRO A 26 -9.49 11.11 -2.24
N TYR A 27 -8.84 9.97 -2.44
CA TYR A 27 -7.51 9.87 -3.06
C TYR A 27 -6.26 10.15 -2.22
N ILE A 28 -6.23 9.90 -0.91
CA ILE A 28 -4.99 10.06 -0.12
C ILE A 28 -4.84 9.01 0.98
N ILE A 29 -3.62 8.79 1.47
CA ILE A 29 -3.34 8.03 2.68
C ILE A 29 -3.38 9.01 3.86
N THR A 30 -4.52 9.18 4.52
CA THR A 30 -4.64 10.13 5.65
C THR A 30 -3.96 9.58 6.91
N PRO A 31 -3.61 10.44 7.89
CA PRO A 31 -3.15 9.98 9.20
C PRO A 31 -4.13 9.01 9.88
N SER A 32 -5.44 9.24 9.73
CA SER A 32 -6.47 8.36 10.28
C SER A 32 -6.46 6.98 9.61
N LEU A 33 -6.29 6.91 8.29
CA LEU A 33 -6.19 5.63 7.58
C LEU A 33 -4.95 4.86 8.02
N VAL A 34 -3.81 5.54 8.16
CA VAL A 34 -2.55 4.94 8.64
C VAL A 34 -2.77 4.33 10.03
N HIS A 35 -3.38 5.08 10.95
CA HIS A 35 -3.68 4.60 12.28
C HIS A 35 -4.57 3.35 12.26
N GLU A 36 -5.64 3.37 11.47
CA GLU A 36 -6.58 2.26 11.34
C GLU A 36 -5.92 0.99 10.76
N VAL A 37 -5.07 1.15 9.74
CA VAL A 37 -4.31 0.03 9.18
C VAL A 37 -3.27 -0.50 10.16
N ARG A 38 -2.54 0.37 10.87
CA ARG A 38 -1.59 -0.08 11.92
C ARG A 38 -2.32 -0.83 13.04
N ARG A 39 -3.49 -0.36 13.47
CA ARG A 39 -4.33 -1.06 14.45
C ARG A 39 -4.73 -2.45 13.98
N LEU A 40 -5.12 -2.58 12.71
CA LEU A 40 -5.43 -3.89 12.11
C LEU A 40 -4.21 -4.81 12.07
N GLN A 41 -3.07 -4.31 11.59
CA GLN A 41 -1.81 -5.04 11.54
C GLN A 41 -1.40 -5.56 12.93
N ASN A 42 -1.48 -4.72 13.96
CA ASN A 42 -1.17 -5.11 15.34
C ASN A 42 -2.15 -6.17 15.84
N LYS A 43 -3.45 -6.01 15.59
CA LYS A 43 -4.47 -7.00 15.95
C LYS A 43 -4.20 -8.37 15.32
N VAL A 44 -3.79 -8.41 14.05
CA VAL A 44 -3.41 -9.67 13.38
C VAL A 44 -2.22 -10.33 14.07
N ALA A 45 -1.21 -9.55 14.45
CA ALA A 45 -0.06 -10.06 15.17
C ALA A 45 -0.44 -10.59 16.57
N GLU A 46 -1.26 -9.84 17.31
CA GLU A 46 -1.79 -10.25 18.61
C GLU A 46 -2.59 -11.56 18.53
N GLN A 47 -3.43 -11.71 17.50
CA GLN A 47 -4.18 -12.95 17.25
C GLN A 47 -3.23 -14.14 17.06
N TYR A 48 -2.14 -13.97 16.31
CA TYR A 48 -1.14 -15.02 16.13
C TYR A 48 -0.43 -15.37 17.44
N TYR A 49 -0.01 -14.38 18.24
CA TYR A 49 0.67 -14.65 19.50
C TYR A 49 -0.24 -15.31 20.54
N ALA A 50 -1.54 -15.03 20.51
CA ALA A 50 -2.52 -15.71 21.34
C ALA A 50 -2.81 -17.13 20.86
N GLN A 51 -2.92 -17.32 19.54
CA GLN A 51 -3.20 -18.61 18.91
C GLN A 51 -2.52 -18.69 17.53
N PRO A 52 -1.33 -19.31 17.45
CA PRO A 52 -0.62 -19.47 16.19
C PRO A 52 -1.46 -20.23 15.15
N TRP A 53 -1.35 -19.81 13.88
CA TRP A 53 -2.08 -20.45 12.78
C TRP A 53 -1.38 -21.71 12.28
N ASP A 54 -2.17 -22.68 11.84
CA ASP A 54 -1.68 -23.81 11.06
C ASP A 54 -1.49 -23.36 9.59
N GLY A 55 -0.24 -23.08 9.23
CA GLY A 55 0.16 -22.68 7.89
C GLY A 55 0.16 -21.16 7.67
N VAL A 56 -0.16 -20.73 6.45
CA VAL A 56 -0.02 -19.35 6.01
C VAL A 56 -1.34 -18.60 6.11
N TYR A 57 -1.31 -17.42 6.73
CA TYR A 57 -2.44 -16.49 6.77
C TYR A 57 -2.32 -15.46 5.65
N TYR A 58 -3.39 -15.23 4.90
CA TYR A 58 -3.38 -14.28 3.77
C TYR A 58 -4.18 -13.02 4.09
N ILE A 59 -3.60 -11.84 3.85
CA ILE A 59 -4.32 -10.56 3.90
C ILE A 59 -4.48 -10.03 2.48
N LEU A 60 -5.72 -9.91 2.00
CA LEU A 60 -6.06 -9.44 0.66
C LEU A 60 -6.49 -7.97 0.70
N TRP A 61 -5.58 -7.07 0.36
CA TRP A 61 -5.82 -5.63 0.23
C TRP A 61 -6.44 -5.28 -1.12
N TYR A 62 -7.55 -4.54 -1.13
CA TYR A 62 -8.15 -4.06 -2.38
C TYR A 62 -8.89 -2.73 -2.21
N LEU A 63 -9.02 -1.98 -3.31
CA LEU A 63 -9.79 -0.74 -3.36
C LEU A 63 -11.23 -1.01 -3.83
N HIS A 64 -12.20 -0.40 -3.15
CA HIS A 64 -13.61 -0.41 -3.56
C HIS A 64 -13.79 0.19 -4.97
N SER A 65 -14.53 -0.47 -5.87
CA SER A 65 -14.60 -0.23 -7.32
C SER A 65 -14.92 1.21 -7.76
N ASP A 66 -15.65 1.98 -6.95
CA ASP A 66 -16.36 3.18 -7.41
C ASP A 66 -15.62 4.52 -7.21
N THR A 67 -14.30 4.51 -7.08
CA THR A 67 -13.54 5.72 -6.70
C THR A 67 -12.44 6.04 -7.71
N ALA A 68 -12.20 7.33 -7.97
CA ALA A 68 -11.19 7.80 -8.92
C ALA A 68 -9.74 7.55 -8.40
N PRO A 69 -8.67 8.03 -9.07
CA PRO A 69 -7.31 7.55 -8.83
C PRO A 69 -6.78 7.91 -7.43
N TRP A 70 -6.17 6.96 -6.71
CA TRP A 70 -5.57 7.16 -5.37
C TRP A 70 -4.22 7.91 -5.49
N LYS A 71 -4.08 9.08 -4.87
CA LYS A 71 -3.02 10.08 -5.06
C LYS A 71 -2.22 10.36 -3.78
N GLY A 72 -1.54 9.34 -3.27
CA GLY A 72 -0.39 9.49 -2.38
C GLY A 72 -0.68 10.13 -1.00
N LEU A 73 0.16 11.09 -0.61
CA LEU A 73 0.15 11.72 0.72
C LEU A 73 -1.00 12.73 0.89
N ASP A 74 -1.38 12.96 2.13
CA ASP A 74 -2.35 13.98 2.56
C ASP A 74 -1.67 15.36 2.60
N PHE A 75 -1.67 16.05 1.46
CA PHE A 75 -1.06 17.37 1.36
C PHE A 75 -1.85 18.43 2.10
N HIS A 76 -3.15 18.21 2.35
CA HIS A 76 -3.93 19.10 3.21
C HIS A 76 -3.43 19.02 4.67
N PHE A 77 -3.30 17.82 5.22
CA PHE A 77 -2.73 17.63 6.55
C PHE A 77 -1.30 18.17 6.64
N ILE A 78 -0.46 17.89 5.64
CA ILE A 78 0.92 18.41 5.57
C ILE A 78 0.93 19.94 5.61
N HIS A 79 0.10 20.58 4.77
CA HIS A 79 0.03 22.04 4.69
C HIS A 79 -0.43 22.66 6.01
N GLU A 80 -1.51 22.14 6.60
CA GLU A 80 -2.02 22.62 7.89
C GLU A 80 -0.99 22.41 9.01
N ALA A 81 -0.28 21.29 9.03
CA ALA A 81 0.75 21.04 10.03
C ALA A 81 1.90 22.06 9.94
N LEU A 82 2.32 22.43 8.72
CA LEU A 82 3.35 23.45 8.50
C LEU A 82 2.86 24.85 8.90
N LEU A 83 1.64 25.24 8.54
CA LEU A 83 1.09 26.55 8.88
C LEU A 83 0.87 26.76 10.38
N ASN A 84 0.53 25.68 11.10
CA ASN A 84 0.24 25.73 12.52
C ASN A 84 1.43 25.36 13.42
N HIS A 85 2.66 25.26 12.87
CA HIS A 85 3.87 24.87 13.61
C HIS A 85 3.74 23.53 14.35
N HIS A 86 3.15 22.54 13.65
CA HIS A 86 2.96 21.18 14.11
C HIS A 86 3.82 20.18 13.31
N GLU A 87 5.07 20.55 13.02
CA GLU A 87 6.03 19.80 12.22
C GLU A 87 6.18 18.35 12.71
N ARG A 88 6.20 18.14 14.03
CA ARG A 88 6.27 16.80 14.64
C ARG A 88 5.10 15.90 14.23
N ASN A 89 3.90 16.45 14.03
CA ASN A 89 2.75 15.68 13.59
C ASN A 89 2.89 15.25 12.12
N LEU A 90 3.48 16.12 11.29
CA LEU A 90 3.83 15.82 9.90
C LEU A 90 4.90 14.73 9.82
N GLU A 91 5.98 14.85 10.59
CA GLU A 91 7.06 13.85 10.64
C GLU A 91 6.50 12.49 11.05
N HIS A 92 5.75 12.45 12.15
CA HIS A 92 5.14 11.23 12.65
C HIS A 92 4.20 10.59 11.63
N TYR A 93 3.43 11.39 10.89
CA TYR A 93 2.56 10.91 9.82
C TYR A 93 3.35 10.21 8.71
N ILE A 94 4.43 10.83 8.22
CA ILE A 94 5.27 10.25 7.17
C ILE A 94 5.95 8.97 7.68
N GLU A 95 6.54 9.02 8.87
CA GLU A 95 7.19 7.85 9.49
C GLU A 95 6.22 6.67 9.65
N SER A 96 5.00 6.95 10.09
CA SER A 96 3.96 5.92 10.27
C SER A 96 3.54 5.29 8.95
N ILE A 97 3.55 6.03 7.83
CA ILE A 97 3.34 5.46 6.50
C ILE A 97 4.46 4.48 6.18
N PHE A 98 5.72 4.89 6.31
CA PHE A 98 6.85 4.02 5.97
C PHE A 98 6.94 2.80 6.88
N GLU A 99 6.61 2.92 8.17
CA GLU A 99 6.50 1.79 9.09
C GLU A 99 5.42 0.79 8.64
N LEU A 100 4.25 1.29 8.28
CA LEU A 100 3.16 0.46 7.74
C LEU A 100 3.61 -0.30 6.49
N LEU A 101 4.26 0.39 5.55
CA LEU A 101 4.75 -0.23 4.31
C LEU A 101 5.81 -1.30 4.59
N PHE A 102 6.71 -1.03 5.54
CA PHE A 102 7.70 -2.00 5.99
C PHE A 102 7.02 -3.26 6.52
N ILE A 103 5.99 -3.10 7.35
CA ILE A 103 5.22 -4.21 7.91
C ILE A 103 4.45 -4.98 6.83
N ASN A 104 3.89 -4.29 5.84
CA ASN A 104 3.28 -4.93 4.68
C ASN A 104 4.29 -5.82 3.93
N TYR A 105 5.53 -5.35 3.81
CA TYR A 105 6.63 -6.07 3.16
C TYR A 105 7.12 -7.29 3.95
N VAL A 106 7.38 -7.15 5.26
CA VAL A 106 7.99 -8.21 6.08
C VAL A 106 6.97 -9.12 6.78
N GLY A 107 5.71 -8.70 6.90
CA GLY A 107 4.64 -9.46 7.54
C GLY A 107 4.85 -9.73 9.03
N PHE A 108 5.51 -8.81 9.76
CA PHE A 108 5.95 -8.99 11.16
C PHE A 108 6.88 -10.20 11.40
N GLY A 109 7.41 -10.83 10.36
CA GLY A 109 8.12 -12.11 10.49
C GLY A 109 7.21 -13.30 10.81
N LEU A 110 5.89 -13.10 10.77
CA LEU A 110 4.87 -14.14 10.98
C LEU A 110 4.62 -14.91 9.67
N PRO A 111 4.02 -16.11 9.70
CA PRO A 111 3.58 -16.84 8.50
C PRO A 111 2.39 -16.15 7.83
N LEU A 112 2.62 -14.93 7.36
CA LEU A 112 1.66 -13.96 6.87
C LEU A 112 2.06 -13.51 5.47
N ILE A 113 1.12 -13.57 4.52
CA ILE A 113 1.33 -13.08 3.16
C ILE A 113 0.33 -11.95 2.89
N ASN A 114 0.84 -10.73 2.82
CA ASN A 114 0.10 -9.60 2.27
C ASN A 114 -0.03 -9.75 0.75
N CYS A 115 -1.25 -9.56 0.26
CA CYS A 115 -1.64 -9.68 -1.13
C CYS A 115 -2.41 -8.43 -1.58
N SER A 116 -2.28 -8.06 -2.85
CA SER A 116 -2.97 -6.89 -3.42
C SER A 116 -3.87 -7.28 -4.58
N ILE A 117 -5.06 -6.69 -4.66
CA ILE A 117 -5.91 -6.68 -5.86
C ILE A 117 -6.11 -5.23 -6.31
N ILE A 118 -5.51 -4.90 -7.45
CA ILE A 118 -5.39 -3.53 -7.95
C ILE A 118 -6.18 -3.43 -9.25
N ASN A 119 -7.37 -2.82 -9.16
CA ASN A 119 -8.32 -2.70 -10.27
C ASN A 119 -8.35 -1.31 -10.93
N ARG A 120 -7.46 -0.39 -10.50
CA ARG A 120 -7.21 0.90 -11.15
C ARG A 120 -5.72 1.26 -11.18
N LYS A 121 -5.39 2.34 -11.88
CA LYS A 121 -4.04 2.92 -11.86
C LYS A 121 -3.77 3.61 -10.51
N LEU A 122 -2.56 3.42 -10.01
CA LEU A 122 -2.05 4.00 -8.77
C LEU A 122 -0.73 4.71 -9.08
N SER A 123 -0.33 5.64 -8.22
CA SER A 123 0.96 6.32 -8.34
C SER A 123 1.54 6.69 -6.97
N GLY A 124 2.86 6.93 -6.94
CA GLY A 124 3.59 7.34 -5.75
C GLY A 124 3.40 6.36 -4.59
N ILE A 125 3.35 6.88 -3.37
CA ILE A 125 3.27 6.06 -2.15
C ILE A 125 2.00 5.19 -2.06
N SER A 126 0.91 5.59 -2.73
CA SER A 126 -0.31 4.79 -2.86
C SER A 126 -0.10 3.55 -3.72
N GLN A 127 0.74 3.63 -4.75
CA GLN A 127 1.16 2.46 -5.51
C GLN A 127 1.99 1.53 -4.63
N ASP A 128 2.93 2.10 -3.88
CA ASP A 128 3.86 1.32 -3.05
C ASP A 128 3.13 0.57 -1.94
N PHE A 129 2.07 1.14 -1.34
CA PHE A 129 1.19 0.45 -0.41
C PHE A 129 0.77 -0.94 -0.88
N PHE A 130 0.47 -1.07 -2.17
CA PHE A 130 0.14 -2.35 -2.74
C PHE A 130 1.38 -3.09 -3.25
N TYR A 131 2.28 -2.44 -3.99
CA TYR A 131 3.35 -3.14 -4.70
C TYR A 131 4.42 -3.75 -3.78
N VAL A 132 4.55 -3.26 -2.55
CA VAL A 132 5.43 -3.89 -1.54
C VAL A 132 4.85 -5.20 -1.00
N ASN A 133 3.57 -5.50 -1.24
CA ASN A 133 2.98 -6.77 -0.83
C ASN A 133 3.57 -7.94 -1.63
N ARG A 134 3.57 -9.12 -1.01
CA ARG A 134 4.25 -10.32 -1.52
C ARG A 134 3.67 -10.83 -2.85
N ILE A 135 2.35 -10.72 -3.03
CA ILE A 135 1.63 -11.16 -4.24
C ILE A 135 0.69 -10.04 -4.70
N ASN A 136 0.81 -9.62 -5.95
CA ASN A 136 0.08 -8.49 -6.51
C ASN A 136 -0.68 -8.91 -7.76
N PHE A 137 -2.00 -8.80 -7.73
CA PHE A 137 -2.88 -8.95 -8.88
C PHE A 137 -3.23 -7.57 -9.42
N ILE A 138 -2.83 -7.28 -10.65
CA ILE A 138 -2.94 -5.95 -11.28
C ILE A 138 -3.84 -6.07 -12.51
N LYS A 139 -4.91 -5.28 -12.56
CA LYS A 139 -5.74 -5.23 -13.75
C LYS A 139 -4.94 -4.64 -14.92
N ARG A 140 -4.99 -5.28 -16.09
CA ARG A 140 -4.30 -4.80 -17.28
C ARG A 140 -4.93 -3.48 -17.76
N TYR A 141 -4.08 -2.50 -18.06
CA TYR A 141 -4.43 -1.26 -18.75
C TYR A 141 -3.69 -1.19 -20.08
N LYS A 142 -4.16 -0.36 -21.02
CA LYS A 142 -3.50 -0.15 -22.32
C LYS A 142 -2.01 0.24 -22.23
N GLU A 143 -1.56 0.77 -21.10
CA GLU A 143 -0.18 1.23 -20.85
C GLU A 143 0.73 0.16 -20.22
N LEU A 144 0.16 -0.92 -19.69
CA LEU A 144 0.95 -2.09 -19.32
C LEU A 144 1.25 -2.79 -20.66
N ASN A 145 2.52 -2.76 -21.09
CA ASN A 145 3.02 -3.33 -22.35
C ASN A 145 2.93 -4.87 -22.39
N CYS A 146 1.87 -5.45 -21.87
CA CYS A 146 1.61 -6.88 -21.86
C CYS A 146 0.90 -7.24 -23.17
N TYR A 147 1.66 -7.40 -24.26
CA TYR A 147 1.16 -8.05 -25.46
C TYR A 147 1.20 -9.56 -25.22
N GLY A 148 0.03 -10.17 -25.04
CA GLY A 148 -0.07 -11.60 -24.77
C GLY A 148 -1.28 -12.20 -25.48
N SER A 149 -1.01 -12.90 -26.57
CA SER A 149 -1.93 -13.65 -27.44
C SER A 149 -2.50 -14.94 -26.81
N ASN A 150 -2.42 -15.12 -25.48
CA ASN A 150 -2.90 -16.31 -24.79
C ASN A 150 -3.93 -15.97 -23.70
N LYS A 151 -5.11 -16.58 -23.81
CA LYS A 151 -6.33 -16.41 -22.98
C LYS A 151 -6.20 -16.94 -21.54
N LEU A 152 -5.04 -16.81 -20.89
CA LEU A 152 -4.93 -17.16 -19.47
C LEU A 152 -5.55 -16.06 -18.61
N PRO A 153 -6.33 -16.41 -17.56
CA PRO A 153 -6.97 -15.42 -16.70
C PRO A 153 -5.98 -14.56 -15.92
N PHE A 154 -4.75 -15.06 -15.71
CA PHE A 154 -3.63 -14.31 -15.13
C PHE A 154 -2.34 -14.56 -15.92
N SER A 155 -1.51 -13.52 -16.08
CA SER A 155 -0.16 -13.64 -16.64
C SER A 155 0.86 -13.06 -15.68
N LYS A 156 1.94 -13.78 -15.37
CA LYS A 156 3.03 -13.26 -14.53
C LYS A 156 3.70 -12.09 -15.25
N LEU A 157 3.94 -11.00 -14.52
CA LEU A 157 4.58 -9.79 -15.02
C LEU A 157 6.05 -9.78 -14.62
N ASN A 158 6.88 -9.25 -15.51
CA ASN A 158 8.24 -8.89 -15.15
C ASN A 158 8.25 -7.42 -14.68
N PHE A 159 8.49 -7.25 -13.38
CA PHE A 159 8.42 -5.93 -12.72
C PHE A 159 9.34 -4.91 -13.41
N ASP A 160 10.58 -5.28 -13.70
CA ASP A 160 11.63 -4.37 -14.18
C ASP A 160 11.32 -3.80 -15.58
N SER A 161 10.67 -4.60 -16.44
CA SER A 161 10.33 -4.18 -17.80
C SER A 161 9.00 -3.44 -17.90
N GLU A 162 8.09 -3.65 -16.94
CA GLU A 162 6.67 -3.27 -17.08
C GLU A 162 6.20 -2.20 -16.09
N ILE A 163 6.93 -1.98 -14.98
CA ILE A 163 6.56 -1.03 -13.94
C ILE A 163 7.63 0.07 -13.82
N ARG A 164 7.25 1.30 -14.15
CA ARG A 164 8.14 2.48 -14.11
C ARG A 164 7.81 3.38 -12.92
N LYS A 165 8.80 4.15 -12.45
CA LYS A 165 8.67 5.17 -11.38
C LYS A 165 8.27 4.58 -10.02
N THR A 166 9.18 3.84 -9.40
CA THR A 166 9.02 3.32 -8.04
C THR A 166 9.66 4.24 -7.01
N THR A 167 9.10 4.30 -5.79
CA THR A 167 9.70 5.07 -4.68
C THR A 167 10.90 4.33 -4.10
N PHE A 168 10.75 3.02 -3.88
CA PHE A 168 11.81 2.18 -3.35
C PHE A 168 12.79 1.71 -4.44
N PRO A 169 14.04 1.35 -4.07
CA PRO A 169 14.95 0.62 -4.94
C PRO A 169 14.32 -0.66 -5.47
N ILE A 170 14.63 -1.02 -6.73
CA ILE A 170 14.07 -2.18 -7.43
C ILE A 170 14.14 -3.47 -6.61
N LYS A 171 15.24 -3.68 -5.88
CA LYS A 171 15.45 -4.86 -5.00
C LYS A 171 14.34 -5.10 -3.96
N ILE A 172 13.59 -4.07 -3.56
CA ILE A 172 12.44 -4.24 -2.67
C ILE A 172 11.35 -5.03 -3.40
N TYR A 173 11.08 -4.73 -4.67
CA TYR A 173 10.00 -5.35 -5.44
C TYR A 173 10.37 -6.68 -6.08
N THR A 174 11.64 -6.96 -6.35
CA THR A 174 12.05 -8.22 -7.03
C THR A 174 11.69 -9.48 -6.26
N ARG A 175 11.51 -9.37 -4.94
CA ARG A 175 11.01 -10.45 -4.09
C ARG A 175 9.54 -10.76 -4.38
N ASN A 176 8.76 -9.78 -4.81
CA ASN A 176 7.30 -9.85 -4.92
C ASN A 176 6.87 -10.47 -6.25
N ASN A 177 5.69 -11.09 -6.26
CA ASN A 177 5.14 -11.70 -7.47
C ASN A 177 4.02 -10.83 -8.02
N PHE A 178 4.12 -10.48 -9.30
CA PHE A 178 3.17 -9.62 -9.98
C PHE A 178 2.44 -10.41 -11.06
N TYR A 179 1.12 -10.29 -11.10
CA TYR A 179 0.25 -10.98 -12.05
C TYR A 179 -0.72 -9.98 -12.65
N SER A 180 -0.80 -9.91 -13.98
CA SER A 180 -1.83 -9.14 -14.66
C SER A 180 -3.11 -9.95 -14.82
N PHE A 181 -4.27 -9.28 -14.85
CA PHE A 181 -5.56 -9.87 -15.19
C PHE A 181 -6.46 -8.90 -15.97
N ASP A 182 -7.36 -9.43 -16.80
CA ASP A 182 -8.40 -8.62 -17.46
C ASP A 182 -9.72 -8.63 -16.67
N SER A 183 -10.07 -9.79 -16.11
CA SER A 183 -11.26 -10.01 -15.29
C SER A 183 -10.91 -10.81 -14.02
N ILE A 184 -11.64 -10.54 -12.93
CA ILE A 184 -11.39 -11.23 -11.65
C ILE A 184 -11.81 -12.69 -11.79
N ASN A 185 -10.85 -13.61 -11.61
CA ASN A 185 -11.11 -15.04 -11.51
C ASN A 185 -10.59 -15.56 -10.15
N LEU A 186 -11.51 -15.73 -9.20
CA LEU A 186 -11.18 -16.14 -7.83
C LEU A 186 -10.55 -17.53 -7.75
N ASN A 187 -10.97 -18.47 -8.61
CA ASN A 187 -10.41 -19.82 -8.62
C ASN A 187 -8.94 -19.81 -9.04
N SER A 188 -8.60 -19.02 -10.05
CA SER A 188 -7.21 -18.84 -10.48
C SER A 188 -6.39 -18.09 -9.43
N MET A 189 -6.93 -17.05 -8.78
CA MET A 189 -6.26 -16.38 -7.66
C MET A 189 -5.96 -17.38 -6.53
N LYS A 190 -6.93 -18.19 -6.12
CA LYS A 190 -6.74 -19.22 -5.08
C LYS A 190 -5.64 -20.23 -5.46
N LYS A 191 -5.63 -20.70 -6.70
CA LYS A 191 -4.57 -21.61 -7.20
C LYS A 191 -3.19 -20.94 -7.12
N ILE A 192 -3.09 -19.68 -7.52
CA ILE A 192 -1.84 -18.92 -7.43
C ILE A 192 -1.42 -18.75 -5.96
N LEU A 193 -2.33 -18.36 -5.07
CA LEU A 193 -2.02 -18.20 -3.64
C LEU A 193 -1.55 -19.53 -3.01
N GLY A 194 -2.23 -20.63 -3.32
CA GLY A 194 -1.89 -21.97 -2.81
C GLY A 194 -0.61 -22.56 -3.40
N SER A 195 -0.16 -22.11 -4.57
CA SER A 195 1.12 -22.54 -5.14
C SER A 195 2.31 -21.78 -4.58
N HIS A 196 2.10 -20.66 -3.88
CA HIS A 196 3.19 -19.90 -3.28
C HIS A 196 3.62 -20.51 -1.95
N GLN A 197 4.87 -20.94 -1.89
CA GLN A 197 5.50 -21.31 -0.63
C GLN A 197 5.85 -20.06 0.17
N TYR A 198 5.45 -20.03 1.44
CA TYR A 198 5.90 -19.01 2.36
C TYR A 198 7.39 -19.19 2.63
N ALA A 199 8.13 -18.10 2.44
CA ALA A 199 9.55 -18.04 2.75
C ALA A 199 9.77 -16.81 3.64
N PRO A 200 10.12 -16.98 4.92
CA PRO A 200 10.35 -15.85 5.82
C PRO A 200 11.53 -15.00 5.33
N ILE A 201 11.55 -13.72 5.72
CA ILE A 201 12.72 -12.87 5.52
C ILE A 201 13.67 -13.11 6.69
N PRO A 202 14.93 -13.55 6.49
CA PRO A 202 15.89 -13.65 7.58
C PRO A 202 16.07 -12.31 8.31
N GLN A 203 16.24 -12.33 9.63
CA GLN A 203 16.35 -11.11 10.44
C GLN A 203 17.42 -10.11 9.93
N PRO A 204 18.62 -10.53 9.49
CA PRO A 204 19.60 -9.60 8.93
C PRO A 204 19.06 -8.83 7.72
N GLN A 205 18.37 -9.53 6.80
CA GLN A 205 17.75 -8.90 5.63
C GLN A 205 16.58 -7.99 6.02
N GLN A 206 15.81 -8.34 7.05
CA GLN A 206 14.76 -7.44 7.55
C GLN A 206 15.36 -6.13 8.07
N ASN A 207 16.48 -6.18 8.79
CA ASN A 207 17.17 -4.99 9.30
C ASN A 207 17.68 -4.11 8.15
N GLU A 208 18.30 -4.71 7.13
CA GLU A 208 18.73 -3.99 5.92
C GLU A 208 17.56 -3.29 5.22
N VAL A 209 16.43 -4.00 5.08
CA VAL A 209 15.21 -3.43 4.49
C VAL A 209 14.66 -2.30 5.36
N LYS A 210 14.66 -2.46 6.68
CA LYS A 210 14.19 -1.42 7.61
C LYS A 210 15.00 -0.13 7.46
N ILE A 211 16.31 -0.22 7.27
CA ILE A 211 17.19 0.93 7.03
C ILE A 211 16.76 1.67 5.75
N ILE A 212 16.47 0.94 4.66
CA ILE A 212 16.02 1.56 3.39
C ILE A 212 14.71 2.32 3.57
N PHE A 213 13.74 1.71 4.27
CA PHE A 213 12.44 2.33 4.52
C PHE A 213 12.57 3.56 5.41
N HIS A 214 13.40 3.49 6.46
CA HIS A 214 13.68 4.62 7.33
C HIS A 214 14.38 5.76 6.58
N GLN A 215 15.39 5.45 5.76
CA GLN A 215 16.09 6.46 4.96
C GLN A 215 15.13 7.19 4.01
N LEU A 216 14.29 6.45 3.28
CA LEU A 216 13.31 7.07 2.39
C LEU A 216 12.25 7.89 3.14
N SER A 217 11.90 7.50 4.36
CA SER A 217 11.05 8.31 5.25
C SER A 217 11.70 9.66 5.54
N GLN A 218 12.97 9.66 5.97
CA GLN A 218 13.69 10.89 6.30
C GLN A 218 13.93 11.77 5.05
N GLU A 219 14.26 11.16 3.91
CA GLU A 219 14.36 11.89 2.63
C GLU A 219 13.03 12.52 2.20
N THR A 220 11.91 11.85 2.46
CA THR A 220 10.58 12.38 2.15
C THR A 220 10.26 13.59 3.02
N ILE A 221 10.52 13.50 4.33
CA ILE A 221 10.36 14.61 5.28
C ILE A 221 11.24 15.81 4.86
N ALA A 222 12.53 15.58 4.60
CA ALA A 222 13.45 16.62 4.17
C ALA A 222 13.00 17.31 2.87
N LYS A 223 12.49 16.54 1.89
CA LYS A 223 11.93 17.09 0.65
C LYS A 223 10.69 17.93 0.90
N ILE A 224 9.83 17.55 1.84
CA ILE A 224 8.65 18.35 2.21
C ILE A 224 9.10 19.67 2.85
N TYR A 225 10.07 19.66 3.76
CA TYR A 225 10.61 20.90 4.33
C TYR A 225 11.31 21.79 3.31
N GLN A 226 12.07 21.20 2.39
CA GLN A 226 12.68 21.94 1.30
C GLN A 226 11.60 22.61 0.43
N LEU A 227 10.56 21.87 0.05
CA LEU A 227 9.43 22.41 -0.70
C LEU A 227 8.70 23.50 0.07
N ALA A 228 8.52 23.35 1.38
CA ALA A 228 7.89 24.35 2.22
C ALA A 228 8.72 25.65 2.29
N SER A 229 10.03 25.53 2.43
CA SER A 229 10.96 26.66 2.49
C SER A 229 11.06 27.42 1.16
N GLU A 230 11.15 26.69 0.04
CA GLU A 230 11.38 27.31 -1.27
C GLU A 230 10.08 27.68 -2.01
N LYS A 231 9.02 26.88 -1.82
CA LYS A 231 7.82 26.88 -2.69
C LYS A 231 6.56 26.40 -1.96
N ILE A 232 6.24 26.98 -0.79
CA ILE A 232 5.04 26.61 -0.01
C ILE A 232 3.75 26.61 -0.84
N ASN A 233 3.62 27.53 -1.81
CA ASN A 233 2.47 27.61 -2.73
C ASN A 233 2.25 26.32 -3.55
N LEU A 234 3.28 25.50 -3.77
CA LEU A 234 3.11 24.18 -4.39
C LEU A 234 2.42 23.19 -3.46
N ILE A 235 2.78 23.19 -2.18
CA ILE A 235 2.13 22.37 -1.14
C ILE A 235 0.68 22.80 -0.99
N GLU A 236 0.43 24.12 -0.91
CA GLU A 236 -0.93 24.69 -0.90
C GLU A 236 -1.72 24.26 -2.14
N ARG A 237 -1.13 24.34 -3.33
CA ARG A 237 -1.77 23.90 -4.57
C ARG A 237 -2.11 22.42 -4.55
N PHE A 238 -1.24 21.55 -4.03
CA PHE A 238 -1.56 20.13 -3.89
C PHE A 238 -2.70 19.89 -2.91
N ALA A 239 -2.72 20.58 -1.76
CA ALA A 239 -3.81 20.54 -0.80
C ALA A 239 -5.15 21.00 -1.43
N LEU A 240 -5.13 22.10 -2.19
CA LEU A 240 -6.30 22.63 -2.89
C LEU A 240 -6.84 21.65 -3.92
N ILE A 241 -5.98 21.05 -4.76
CA ILE A 241 -6.40 20.05 -5.75
C ILE A 241 -7.09 18.87 -5.07
N GLN A 242 -6.54 18.39 -3.94
CA GLN A 242 -7.13 17.31 -3.15
C GLN A 242 -8.49 17.72 -2.54
N SER A 243 -8.70 19.00 -2.22
CA SER A 243 -9.96 19.51 -1.67
C SER A 243 -11.08 19.71 -2.73
N LEU A 244 -10.72 20.13 -3.95
CA LEU A 244 -11.67 20.47 -5.03
C LEU A 244 -12.30 19.23 -5.69
N GLU A 245 -11.54 18.14 -5.77
CA GLU A 245 -12.04 16.85 -6.27
C GLU A 245 -13.08 16.21 -5.31
N ASN A 246 -13.21 16.72 -4.08
CA ASN A 246 -14.23 16.30 -3.12
C ASN A 246 -15.58 16.98 -3.33
N LYS A 247 -15.61 18.15 -3.99
CA LYS A 247 -16.83 18.96 -4.19
C LYS A 247 -17.56 18.68 -5.51
N SER A 248 -16.94 17.94 -6.42
CA SER A 248 -17.46 17.66 -7.77
C SER A 248 -18.23 16.32 -7.85
N LYS A 249 -18.72 15.81 -6.72
CA LYS A 249 -19.61 14.64 -6.62
C LYS A 249 -20.79 14.89 -5.70
#